data_AF-A0A382P7M6-F1
#
_entry.id   AF-A0A382P7M6-F1
#
_cell.length_a   1.000
_cell.length_b   1.000
_cell.length_c   1.000
_cell.angle_alpha   90.00
_cell.angle_beta   90.00
_cell.angle_gamma   90.00
#
_symmetry.space_group_name_H-M   'P 1'
#
loop_
_entity.id
_entity.type
_entity.pdbx_description
1 polymer ?
#
loop_
_entity_poly.entity_id
_entity_poly.type
_entity_poly.pdbx_seq_one_letter_code
_entity_poly.pdbx_strand_id
1 'polypeptide(L)'
;MQFDYIIIGAGSAGCVLANRLTNNNQNKVALFEAGAPSDIWKVKMPLALLYTMHDPKYNWKYYSEPEPHLNNRRLFCPRGKMIGGSSAHNGMVFVRGNRNDYERWESSGLKSWSYDKVLSYFKKIENWSEGENQYRGSLGLLPVNLSKNSNPLFKAFLGAASEAGHKINPDMNGE
;
A
#
# COMPACT_ATOMS: atom_id res chain seq x y z
N MET A 1 32.61 -7.98 1.46
CA MET A 1 31.48 -8.94 1.49
C MET A 1 30.92 -9.06 0.09
N GLN A 2 30.39 -10.23 -0.30
CA GLN A 2 29.78 -10.48 -1.63
C GLN A 2 28.29 -10.83 -1.45
N PHE A 3 27.43 -10.22 -2.25
CA PHE A 3 25.97 -10.41 -2.25
C PHE A 3 25.49 -10.73 -3.66
N ASP A 4 24.45 -11.55 -3.79
CA ASP A 4 23.78 -11.85 -5.05
C ASP A 4 22.77 -10.76 -5.41
N TYR A 5 22.14 -10.17 -4.39
CA TYR A 5 21.15 -9.11 -4.54
C TYR A 5 21.45 -7.96 -3.60
N ILE A 6 21.35 -6.74 -4.13
CA ILE A 6 21.39 -5.50 -3.37
C ILE A 6 20.05 -4.80 -3.54
N ILE A 7 19.33 -4.59 -2.44
CA ILE A 7 18.06 -3.88 -2.40
C ILE A 7 18.32 -2.51 -1.77
N ILE A 8 17.97 -1.45 -2.50
CA ILE A 8 18.10 -0.07 -2.04
C ILE A 8 16.73 0.44 -1.62
N GLY A 9 16.56 0.64 -0.31
CA GLY A 9 15.33 1.06 0.35
C GLY A 9 14.56 -0.12 0.94
N ALA A 10 14.40 -0.13 2.26
CA ALA A 10 13.52 -1.05 2.98
C ALA A 10 12.09 -0.48 3.05
N GLY A 11 11.56 -0.01 1.92
CA GLY A 11 10.15 0.39 1.79
C GLY A 11 9.21 -0.81 1.63
N SER A 12 7.94 -0.55 1.28
CA SER A 12 6.93 -1.60 1.10
C SER A 12 7.36 -2.69 0.12
N ALA A 13 7.90 -2.32 -1.05
CA ALA A 13 8.42 -3.28 -2.03
C ALA A 13 9.74 -3.93 -1.58
N GLY A 14 10.66 -3.14 -0.99
CA GLY A 14 11.97 -3.63 -0.56
C GLY A 14 11.90 -4.69 0.53
N CYS A 15 11.03 -4.50 1.54
CA CYS A 15 10.78 -5.51 2.57
C CYS A 15 10.20 -6.80 2.00
N VAL A 16 9.26 -6.71 1.04
CA VAL A 16 8.69 -7.89 0.37
C VAL A 16 9.75 -8.61 -0.46
N LEU A 17 10.55 -7.88 -1.25
CA LEU A 17 11.63 -8.46 -2.05
C LEU A 17 12.67 -9.16 -1.19
N ALA A 18 13.11 -8.50 -0.11
CA ALA A 18 14.06 -9.08 0.84
C ALA A 18 13.53 -10.41 1.38
N ASN A 19 12.31 -10.42 1.93
CA ASN A 19 11.67 -11.63 2.46
C ASN A 19 11.58 -12.76 1.42
N ARG A 20 11.15 -12.45 0.19
CA ARG A 20 10.98 -13.46 -0.86
C ARG A 20 12.30 -14.00 -1.39
N LEU A 21 13.32 -13.16 -1.56
CA LEU A 21 14.63 -13.58 -2.03
C LEU A 21 15.37 -14.41 -0.97
N THR A 22 15.26 -14.04 0.32
CA THR A 22 15.90 -14.78 1.41
C THR A 22 15.19 -16.10 1.75
N ASN A 23 13.99 -16.38 1.22
CA ASN A 23 13.37 -17.70 1.36
C ASN A 23 14.19 -18.81 0.69
N ASN A 24 15.05 -18.48 -0.28
CA ASN A 24 16.09 -19.39 -0.74
C ASN A 24 17.37 -19.11 0.05
N ASN A 25 17.77 -20.04 0.91
CA ASN A 25 18.96 -19.93 1.77
C ASN A 25 20.29 -19.83 1.00
N GLN A 26 20.30 -20.06 -0.32
CA GLN A 26 21.47 -19.87 -1.16
C GLN A 26 21.70 -18.39 -1.53
N ASN A 27 20.65 -17.56 -1.51
CA ASN A 27 20.75 -16.16 -1.87
C ASN A 27 21.36 -15.33 -0.73
N LYS A 28 22.41 -14.56 -1.03
CA LYS A 28 22.96 -13.53 -0.14
C LYS A 28 22.37 -12.17 -0.51
N VAL A 29 21.51 -11.64 0.34
CA VAL A 29 20.80 -10.38 0.10
C VAL A 29 21.31 -9.30 1.05
N ALA A 30 21.71 -8.16 0.49
CA ALA A 30 21.93 -6.92 1.24
C ALA A 30 20.73 -5.98 1.09
N LEU A 31 20.22 -5.44 2.19
CA LEU A 31 19.16 -4.45 2.21
C LEU A 31 19.67 -3.17 2.88
N PHE A 32 19.61 -2.06 2.17
CA PHE A 32 20.04 -0.75 2.67
C PHE A 32 18.83 0.16 2.88
N GLU A 33 18.72 0.78 4.04
CA GLU A 33 17.66 1.74 4.36
C GLU A 33 18.29 3.00 4.95
N ALA A 34 17.89 4.17 4.45
CA ALA A 34 18.38 5.45 4.92
C ALA A 34 17.74 5.89 6.25
N GLY A 35 16.55 5.36 6.53
CA GLY A 35 15.75 5.70 7.68
C GLY A 35 16.00 4.89 8.94
N ALA A 36 15.32 5.30 10.00
CA ALA A 36 15.38 4.65 11.31
C ALA A 36 14.60 3.32 11.32
N PRO A 37 14.81 2.47 12.34
CA PRO A 37 13.84 1.41 12.66
C PRO A 37 12.43 1.99 12.88
N SER A 38 11.41 1.20 12.55
CA SER A 38 10.00 1.59 12.66
C SER A 38 9.26 0.94 13.84
N ASP A 39 9.98 0.26 14.74
CA ASP A 39 9.41 -0.38 15.92
C ASP A 39 9.11 0.64 17.04
N ILE A 40 8.15 1.53 16.78
CA ILE A 40 7.72 2.58 17.70
C ILE A 40 6.20 2.63 17.83
N TRP A 41 5.69 3.07 18.98
CA TRP A 41 4.25 3.11 19.23
C TRP A 41 3.47 3.97 18.21
N LYS A 42 4.10 5.02 17.67
CA LYS A 42 3.50 5.90 16.65
C LYS A 42 3.20 5.18 15.32
N VAL A 43 3.98 4.15 14.99
CA VAL A 43 3.77 3.29 13.82
C VAL A 43 2.73 2.21 14.14
N LYS A 44 2.76 1.68 15.37
CA LYS A 44 1.83 0.63 15.83
C LYS A 44 0.41 1.13 16.08
N MET A 45 0.23 2.43 16.36
CA MET A 45 -1.07 3.06 16.59
C MET A 45 -1.48 3.85 15.34
N PRO A 46 -2.41 3.36 14.51
CA PRO A 46 -2.69 3.96 13.20
C PRO A 46 -3.13 5.43 13.26
N LEU A 47 -3.87 5.82 14.30
CA LEU A 47 -4.29 7.21 14.50
C LEU A 47 -3.12 8.17 14.78
N ALA A 48 -1.91 7.66 15.10
CA ALA A 48 -0.71 8.47 15.28
C ALA A 48 0.08 8.73 13.98
N LEU A 49 -0.43 8.36 12.80
CA LEU A 49 0.31 8.51 11.54
C LEU A 49 0.88 9.94 11.32
N LEU A 50 0.16 10.98 11.74
CA LEU A 50 0.59 12.37 11.58
C LEU A 50 1.87 12.68 12.37
N TYR A 51 2.13 12.01 13.49
CA TYR A 51 3.33 12.23 14.28
C TYR A 51 4.59 11.83 13.51
N THR A 52 4.57 10.70 12.79
CA THR A 52 5.72 10.27 11.98
C THR A 52 5.76 10.99 10.64
N MET A 53 4.61 11.37 10.07
CA MET A 53 4.51 12.11 8.81
C MET A 53 5.21 13.48 8.87
N HIS A 54 5.11 14.19 10.00
CA HIS A 54 5.68 15.54 10.15
C HIS A 54 7.06 15.57 10.84
N ASP A 55 7.58 14.42 11.27
CA ASP A 55 8.87 14.29 11.95
C ASP A 55 9.99 14.00 10.92
N PRO A 56 10.99 14.88 10.75
CA PRO A 56 12.08 14.67 9.78
C PRO A 56 12.96 13.46 10.12
N LYS A 57 12.89 12.90 11.33
CA LYS A 57 13.54 11.63 11.68
C LYS A 57 12.96 10.46 10.88
N TYR A 58 11.66 10.50 10.63
CA TYR A 58 10.86 9.38 10.11
C TYR A 58 10.27 9.64 8.72
N ASN A 59 10.40 10.87 8.22
CA ASN A 59 9.86 11.28 6.94
C ASN A 59 10.85 12.18 6.18
N TRP A 60 10.87 12.03 4.85
CA TRP A 60 11.67 12.89 3.98
C TRP A 60 11.13 14.31 3.86
N LYS A 61 9.82 14.49 4.10
CA LYS A 61 9.13 15.79 4.09
C LYS A 61 9.37 16.59 2.81
N TYR A 62 9.31 15.93 1.65
CA TYR A 62 9.44 16.62 0.37
C TYR A 62 8.33 17.65 0.21
N TYR A 63 8.65 18.67 -0.57
CA TYR A 63 7.68 19.61 -1.11
C TYR A 63 7.83 19.65 -2.62
N SER A 64 6.73 19.86 -3.33
CA SER A 64 6.79 20.18 -4.76
C SER A 64 7.47 21.54 -4.99
N GLU A 65 7.85 21.79 -6.23
CA GLU A 65 8.06 23.17 -6.69
C GLU A 65 6.73 23.94 -6.71
N PRO A 66 6.74 25.28 -6.83
CA PRO A 66 5.52 26.07 -6.94
C PRO A 66 4.71 25.60 -8.14
N GLU A 67 3.49 25.17 -7.90
CA GLU A 67 2.61 24.62 -8.95
C GLU A 67 1.80 25.75 -9.61
N PRO A 68 2.09 26.12 -10.88
CA PRO A 68 1.46 27.27 -11.53
C PRO A 68 -0.06 27.16 -11.64
N HIS A 69 -0.55 25.93 -11.81
CA HIS A 69 -1.97 25.62 -11.91
C HIS A 69 -2.68 25.47 -10.55
N LEU A 70 -1.95 25.69 -9.44
CA LEU A 70 -2.49 25.60 -8.07
C LEU A 70 -2.14 26.86 -7.27
N ASN A 71 -2.27 28.03 -7.89
CA ASN A 71 -1.95 29.34 -7.29
C ASN A 71 -0.51 29.40 -6.74
N ASN A 72 0.45 28.81 -7.45
CA ASN A 72 1.86 28.73 -7.07
C ASN A 72 2.12 28.11 -5.67
N ARG A 73 1.21 27.28 -5.18
CA ARG A 73 1.41 26.57 -3.90
C ARG A 73 2.53 25.54 -4.04
N ARG A 74 3.30 25.36 -2.96
CA ARG A 74 4.16 24.19 -2.76
C ARG A 74 3.37 23.14 -1.99
N LEU A 75 3.27 21.94 -2.54
CA LEU A 75 2.51 20.85 -1.95
C LEU A 75 3.40 20.01 -1.05
N PHE A 76 2.93 19.69 0.15
CA PHE A 76 3.61 18.76 1.04
C PHE A 76 3.47 17.33 0.50
N CYS A 77 4.59 16.66 0.25
CA CYS A 77 4.68 15.33 -0.32
C CYS A 77 5.43 14.38 0.64
N PRO A 78 4.81 13.97 1.76
CA PRO A 78 5.47 13.14 2.76
C PRO A 78 5.84 11.76 2.20
N ARG A 79 7.07 11.31 2.47
CA ARG A 79 7.56 9.97 2.13
C ARG A 79 8.26 9.37 3.33
N GLY A 80 7.96 8.10 3.62
CA GLY A 80 8.53 7.43 4.79
C GLY A 80 10.04 7.27 4.68
N LYS A 81 10.73 7.55 5.78
CA LYS A 81 12.17 7.41 5.96
C LYS A 81 12.42 6.53 7.19
N MET A 82 12.06 5.26 7.06
CA MET A 82 12.21 4.23 8.09
C MET A 82 12.08 2.83 7.47
N ILE A 83 12.41 1.76 8.20
CA ILE A 83 12.10 0.38 7.77
C ILE A 83 10.58 0.23 7.58
N GLY A 84 10.15 -0.37 6.47
CA GLY A 84 8.77 -0.35 6.00
C GLY A 84 8.41 0.89 5.17
N GLY A 85 9.26 1.91 5.12
CA GLY A 85 9.09 3.13 4.32
C GLY A 85 7.73 3.78 4.51
N SER A 86 7.03 4.03 3.40
CA SER A 86 5.73 4.70 3.44
C SER A 86 4.59 3.81 3.98
N SER A 87 4.72 2.48 4.00
CA SER A 87 3.70 1.63 4.66
C SER A 87 3.73 1.73 6.18
N ALA A 88 4.81 2.21 6.78
CA ALA A 88 4.90 2.40 8.24
C ALA A 88 4.18 3.65 8.76
N HIS A 89 3.63 4.52 7.89
CA HIS A 89 2.84 5.70 8.30
C HIS A 89 1.68 6.01 7.36
N ASN A 90 1.19 5.00 6.63
CA ASN A 90 0.08 5.18 5.69
C ASN A 90 -1.29 5.25 6.42
N GLY A 91 -2.35 5.56 5.65
CA GLY A 91 -3.73 5.51 6.13
C GLY A 91 -4.34 4.10 6.19
N MET A 92 -3.53 3.05 5.99
CA MET A 92 -3.93 1.63 5.97
C MET A 92 -5.05 1.23 5.00
N VAL A 93 -5.38 2.08 4.02
CA VAL A 93 -6.38 1.77 3.00
C VAL A 93 -5.76 0.80 2.00
N PHE A 94 -6.39 -0.37 1.81
CA PHE A 94 -5.95 -1.39 0.86
C PHE A 94 -6.87 -1.40 -0.36
N VAL A 95 -6.40 -0.80 -1.46
CA VAL A 95 -7.11 -0.73 -2.75
C VAL A 95 -6.17 -1.21 -3.85
N ARG A 96 -6.63 -2.15 -4.67
CA ARG A 96 -5.84 -2.72 -5.76
C ARG A 96 -5.91 -1.88 -7.04
N GLY A 97 -6.88 -1.00 -7.17
CA GLY A 97 -7.16 -0.27 -8.41
C GLY A 97 -8.14 -1.02 -9.31
N ASN A 98 -8.46 -0.44 -10.47
CA ASN A 98 -9.44 -0.99 -11.38
C ASN A 98 -8.79 -2.00 -12.35
N ARG A 99 -9.51 -3.05 -12.77
CA ARG A 99 -9.06 -3.99 -13.82
C ARG A 99 -8.46 -3.25 -15.03
N ASN A 100 -9.12 -2.19 -15.49
CA ASN A 100 -8.70 -1.42 -16.66
C ASN A 100 -7.35 -0.72 -16.49
N ASP A 101 -6.89 -0.48 -15.25
CA ASP A 101 -5.54 0.05 -15.03
C ASP A 101 -4.45 -0.94 -15.48
N TYR A 102 -4.69 -2.24 -15.24
CA TYR A 102 -3.80 -3.33 -15.59
C TYR A 102 -3.93 -3.72 -17.06
N GLU A 103 -5.14 -3.71 -17.61
CA GLU A 103 -5.35 -3.91 -19.05
C GLU A 103 -4.67 -2.81 -19.87
N ARG A 104 -4.67 -1.57 -19.37
CA ARG A 104 -3.92 -0.45 -19.97
C ARG A 104 -2.42 -0.71 -19.95
N TRP A 105 -1.87 -1.35 -18.91
CA TRP A 105 -0.45 -1.72 -18.89
C TRP A 105 -0.13 -2.79 -19.94
N GLU A 106 -0.95 -3.84 -20.04
CA GLU A 106 -0.76 -4.87 -21.07
C GLU A 106 -0.87 -4.30 -22.50
N SER A 107 -1.85 -3.43 -22.75
CA SER A 107 -1.99 -2.77 -24.05
C SER A 107 -0.82 -1.85 -24.36
N SER A 108 -0.20 -1.25 -23.34
CA SER A 108 1.02 -0.42 -23.44
C SER A 108 2.32 -1.23 -23.56
N GLY A 109 2.25 -2.55 -23.71
CA GLY A 109 3.41 -3.42 -23.96
C GLY A 109 3.88 -4.26 -22.77
N LEU A 110 3.31 -4.06 -21.57
CA LEU A 110 3.63 -4.85 -20.39
C LEU A 110 2.81 -6.14 -20.35
N LYS A 111 3.08 -7.06 -21.29
CA LYS A 111 2.24 -8.26 -21.51
C LYS A 111 2.04 -9.14 -20.28
N SER A 112 2.96 -9.14 -19.31
CA SER A 112 2.80 -9.95 -18.09
C SER A 112 1.94 -9.28 -17.00
N TRP A 113 1.38 -8.09 -17.26
CA TRP A 113 0.76 -7.23 -16.26
C TRP A 113 -0.75 -7.00 -16.46
N SER A 114 -1.43 -7.82 -17.27
CA SER A 114 -2.89 -7.82 -17.32
C SER A 114 -3.51 -8.18 -15.97
N TYR A 115 -4.78 -7.81 -15.76
CA TYR A 115 -5.42 -8.01 -14.46
C TYR A 115 -5.42 -9.48 -14.04
N ASP A 116 -5.73 -10.37 -15.00
CA ASP A 116 -5.79 -11.81 -14.74
C ASP A 116 -4.43 -12.38 -14.29
N LYS A 117 -3.33 -11.82 -14.81
CA LYS A 117 -1.97 -12.25 -14.43
C LYS A 117 -1.61 -11.74 -13.03
N VAL A 118 -1.93 -10.49 -12.71
CA VAL A 118 -1.59 -9.89 -11.41
C VAL A 118 -2.54 -10.33 -10.28
N LEU A 119 -3.76 -10.77 -10.59
CA LEU A 119 -4.74 -11.20 -9.59
C LEU A 119 -4.19 -12.30 -8.68
N SER A 120 -3.46 -13.26 -9.25
CA SER A 120 -2.79 -14.33 -8.48
C SER A 120 -1.79 -13.77 -7.45
N TYR A 121 -1.10 -12.67 -7.78
CA TYR A 121 -0.16 -12.00 -6.86
C TYR A 121 -0.87 -11.18 -5.80
N PHE A 122 -2.00 -10.53 -6.13
CA PHE A 122 -2.83 -9.88 -5.11
C PHE A 122 -3.33 -10.88 -4.07
N LYS A 123 -3.88 -12.02 -4.54
CA LYS A 123 -4.30 -13.10 -3.65
C LYS A 123 -3.16 -13.66 -2.82
N LYS A 124 -1.95 -13.78 -3.38
CA LYS A 124 -0.75 -14.27 -2.69
C LYS A 124 -0.25 -13.34 -1.57
N ILE A 125 -0.52 -12.03 -1.67
CA ILE A 125 -0.01 -11.06 -0.70
C ILE A 125 -0.91 -10.96 0.53
N GLU A 126 -2.23 -11.12 0.36
CA GLU A 126 -3.22 -10.81 1.39
C GLU A 126 -3.77 -12.04 2.15
N ASN A 127 -4.21 -11.79 3.38
CA ASN A 127 -5.08 -12.64 4.16
C ASN A 127 -6.34 -11.84 4.51
N TRP A 128 -7.40 -12.04 3.73
CA TRP A 128 -8.66 -11.32 3.82
C TRP A 128 -9.59 -11.87 4.90
N SER A 129 -10.16 -10.98 5.73
CA SER A 129 -11.00 -11.36 6.87
C SER A 129 -12.28 -12.11 6.54
N GLU A 130 -12.84 -11.92 5.33
CA GLU A 130 -14.12 -12.57 4.93
C GLU A 130 -13.90 -13.87 4.15
N GLY A 131 -12.67 -14.37 4.08
CA GLY A 131 -12.32 -15.63 3.42
C GLY A 131 -11.96 -15.51 1.94
N GLU A 132 -11.36 -16.57 1.40
CA GLU A 132 -10.95 -16.64 0.00
C GLU A 132 -12.16 -16.68 -0.93
N ASN A 133 -12.06 -16.00 -2.07
CA ASN A 133 -13.01 -16.10 -3.16
C ASN A 133 -12.30 -15.94 -4.51
N GLN A 134 -13.06 -15.70 -5.58
CA GLN A 134 -12.51 -15.47 -6.93
C GLN A 134 -11.45 -14.36 -6.94
N TYR A 135 -11.67 -13.28 -6.18
CA TYR A 135 -10.82 -12.10 -6.17
C TYR A 135 -9.91 -12.01 -4.93
N ARG A 136 -10.29 -12.59 -3.79
CA ARG A 136 -9.61 -12.41 -2.50
C ARG A 136 -8.79 -13.62 -2.08
N GLY A 137 -7.67 -13.39 -1.41
CA GLY A 137 -6.79 -14.43 -0.86
C GLY A 137 -6.87 -14.51 0.67
N SER A 138 -6.57 -15.68 1.25
CA SER A 138 -6.67 -15.95 2.70
C SER A 138 -5.37 -16.46 3.33
N LEU A 139 -4.30 -16.61 2.55
CA LEU A 139 -3.05 -17.28 2.97
C LEU A 139 -1.81 -16.37 2.90
N GLY A 140 -1.97 -15.13 2.46
CA GLY A 140 -0.89 -14.15 2.38
C GLY A 140 -0.43 -13.62 3.73
N LEU A 141 0.71 -12.95 3.74
CA LEU A 141 1.33 -12.43 4.97
C LEU A 141 0.71 -11.12 5.45
N LEU A 142 -0.01 -10.39 4.58
CA LEU A 142 -0.60 -9.10 4.91
C LEU A 142 -2.05 -9.29 5.37
N PRO A 143 -2.38 -9.10 6.66
CA PRO A 143 -3.78 -9.13 7.10
C PRO A 143 -4.53 -7.95 6.48
N VAL A 144 -5.66 -8.23 5.86
CA VAL A 144 -6.56 -7.23 5.29
C VAL A 144 -7.93 -7.46 5.91
N ASN A 145 -8.51 -6.44 6.52
CA ASN A 145 -9.77 -6.57 7.27
C ASN A 145 -10.85 -5.69 6.67
N LEU A 146 -12.07 -6.24 6.53
CA LEU A 146 -13.25 -5.44 6.29
C LEU A 146 -13.57 -4.66 7.56
N SER A 147 -13.61 -3.32 7.46
CA SER A 147 -13.91 -2.49 8.62
C SER A 147 -15.36 -2.70 9.08
N LYS A 148 -15.53 -3.21 10.30
CA LYS A 148 -16.84 -3.31 10.97
C LYS A 148 -17.16 -1.98 11.64
N ASN A 149 -17.57 -0.98 10.86
CA ASN A 149 -17.87 0.35 11.36
C ASN A 149 -19.37 0.50 11.66
N SER A 150 -19.70 0.69 12.94
CA SER A 150 -21.07 0.91 13.42
C SER A 150 -21.47 2.39 13.50
N ASN A 151 -20.59 3.31 13.09
CA ASN A 151 -20.87 4.74 13.16
C ASN A 151 -22.07 5.10 12.25
N PRO A 152 -23.11 5.76 12.78
CA PRO A 152 -24.31 6.10 12.01
C PRO A 152 -24.02 6.98 10.78
N LEU A 153 -22.95 7.78 10.80
CA LEU A 153 -22.53 8.59 9.65
C LEU A 153 -22.12 7.75 8.44
N PHE A 154 -21.59 6.54 8.66
CA PHE A 154 -21.24 5.64 7.57
C PHE A 154 -22.49 5.17 6.82
N LYS A 155 -23.52 4.77 7.57
CA LYS A 155 -24.82 4.40 7.00
C LYS A 155 -25.48 5.57 6.28
N ALA A 156 -25.45 6.77 6.89
CA ALA A 156 -26.01 7.97 6.28
C ALA A 156 -25.30 8.33 4.95
N PHE A 157 -23.97 8.25 4.91
CA PHE A 157 -23.20 8.51 3.69
C PHE A 157 -23.52 7.52 2.56
N LEU A 158 -23.57 6.22 2.86
CA LEU A 158 -23.93 5.21 1.86
C LEU A 158 -25.39 5.33 1.40
N GLY A 159 -26.31 5.68 2.32
CA GLY A 159 -27.71 5.95 1.98
C GLY A 159 -27.84 7.11 0.99
N ALA A 160 -27.20 8.23 1.27
CA ALA A 160 -27.19 9.39 0.38
C ALA A 160 -26.59 9.07 -1.00
N ALA A 161 -25.52 8.26 -1.06
CA ALA A 161 -24.95 7.81 -2.33
C ALA A 161 -25.94 6.97 -3.15
N SER A 162 -26.71 6.09 -2.49
CA SER A 162 -27.77 5.31 -3.13
C SER A 162 -28.92 6.19 -3.65
N GLU A 163 -29.34 7.18 -2.85
CA GLU A 163 -30.38 8.15 -3.26
C GLU A 163 -29.94 9.01 -4.45
N ALA A 164 -28.64 9.31 -4.54
CA ALA A 164 -28.03 9.97 -5.70
C ALA A 164 -27.90 9.05 -6.94
N GLY A 165 -28.33 7.79 -6.85
CA GLY A 165 -28.33 6.83 -7.95
C GLY A 165 -27.06 5.98 -8.07
N HIS A 166 -26.15 6.00 -7.08
CA HIS A 166 -24.95 5.17 -7.11
C HIS A 166 -25.21 3.76 -6.54
N LYS A 167 -24.69 2.74 -7.23
CA LYS A 167 -24.69 1.36 -6.72
C LYS A 167 -23.70 1.23 -5.57
N ILE A 168 -24.15 0.65 -4.46
CA ILE A 168 -23.28 0.35 -3.31
C ILE A 168 -22.48 -0.93 -3.62
N ASN A 169 -21.15 -0.82 -3.54
CA ASN A 169 -20.23 -1.95 -3.72
C ASN A 169 -19.79 -2.49 -2.34
N PRO A 170 -20.06 -3.76 -2.01
CA PRO A 170 -19.62 -4.37 -0.75
C PRO A 170 -18.12 -4.68 -0.70
N ASP A 171 -17.43 -4.80 -1.83
CA ASP A 171 -15.99 -5.06 -1.92
C ASP A 171 -15.35 -4.36 -3.12
N MET A 172 -14.69 -3.24 -2.89
CA MET A 172 -13.98 -2.49 -3.93
C MET A 172 -12.80 -3.23 -4.58
N ASN A 173 -12.31 -4.32 -3.98
CA ASN A 173 -11.27 -5.18 -4.54
C ASN A 173 -11.85 -6.48 -5.14
N GLY A 174 -13.18 -6.58 -5.17
CA GLY A 174 -13.98 -7.63 -5.79
C GLY A 174 -14.53 -7.20 -7.15
N GLU A 175 -15.82 -7.45 -7.37
CA GLU A 175 -16.57 -7.10 -8.59
C GLU A 175 -17.05 -5.64 -8.59
#